data_AF-A0A1B6DXL0-F1
#
_entry.id   AF-A0A1B6DXL0-F1
#
_cell.length_a   1.000
_cell.length_b   1.000
_cell.length_c   1.000
_cell.angle_alpha   90.00
_cell.angle_beta   90.00
_cell.angle_gamma   90.00
#
_symmetry.space_group_name_H-M   'P 1'
#
loop_
_entity.id
_entity.type
_entity.pdbx_description
1 polymer ?
#
loop_
_entity_poly.entity_id
_entity_poly.type
_entity_poly.pdbx_seq_one_letter_code
_entity_poly.pdbx_strand_id
1 'polypeptide(L)'
;MSAPIERTIYDKEGLWVNPCGGTRNPDYDSTEQSYHDYNDPKILDPFNPIVVLCNNSLTHAKLFRDQYVKKTFEQDFAKQLEMWSFQSVHYDWLPSEEQLPKSLGQPTSPEHLDSLKINDVLLDTYEYLQKIAVGLEQVVWDLNKNGGEFIQNFQDAESFLRGVLCEIHMAIFDRRITQRPDVTRDIMSLDMRELSTTHRKLRDWVIFRDYMNCLEYVREVFEYFNKNPSKLGSS
;
A
#
# COMPACT_ATOMS: atom_id res chain seq x y z
N MET A 1 20.43 3.28 -35.09
CA MET A 1 19.01 3.56 -34.83
C MET A 1 18.73 3.05 -33.43
N SER A 2 18.77 3.93 -32.44
CA SER A 2 18.60 3.57 -31.03
C SER A 2 17.12 3.65 -30.67
N ALA A 3 16.57 2.60 -30.08
CA ALA A 3 15.20 2.59 -29.59
C ALA A 3 15.00 3.68 -28.51
N PRO A 4 13.81 4.30 -28.40
CA PRO A 4 13.57 5.32 -27.38
C PRO A 4 13.52 4.65 -26.00
N ILE A 5 14.22 5.25 -25.05
CA ILE A 5 14.41 4.79 -23.66
C ILE A 5 13.07 4.79 -22.85
N GLU A 6 11.98 5.32 -23.40
CA GLU A 6 10.71 5.57 -22.70
C GLU A 6 9.80 4.35 -22.46
N ARG A 7 10.07 3.15 -22.99
CA ARG A 7 9.24 1.94 -22.71
C ARG A 7 9.69 1.07 -21.53
N THR A 8 10.87 1.33 -20.99
CA THR A 8 11.61 0.35 -20.17
C THR A 8 11.03 0.00 -18.79
N ILE A 9 10.06 0.76 -18.26
CA ILE A 9 9.44 0.49 -16.95
C ILE A 9 8.09 -0.20 -17.10
N TYR A 10 7.30 0.14 -18.13
CA TYR A 10 6.04 -0.55 -18.42
C TYR A 10 6.24 -1.98 -18.93
N ASP A 11 7.45 -2.30 -19.41
CA ASP A 11 7.84 -3.65 -19.83
C ASP A 11 8.31 -4.54 -18.65
N LYS A 12 8.59 -3.97 -17.47
CA LYS A 12 8.97 -4.74 -16.27
C LYS A 12 7.75 -5.03 -15.42
N GLU A 13 7.69 -6.18 -14.75
CA GLU A 13 6.64 -6.43 -13.76
C GLU A 13 6.66 -5.36 -12.64
N GLY A 14 5.48 -5.01 -12.13
CA GLY A 14 5.37 -4.06 -11.02
C GLY A 14 6.05 -4.58 -9.76
N LEU A 15 6.59 -3.69 -8.92
CA LEU A 15 7.27 -4.08 -7.67
C LEU A 15 6.35 -4.85 -6.70
N TRP A 16 5.05 -4.77 -6.92
CA TRP A 16 4.00 -5.45 -6.16
C TRP A 16 3.59 -6.81 -6.74
N VAL A 17 4.08 -7.15 -7.95
CA VAL A 17 3.95 -8.49 -8.54
C VAL A 17 5.09 -9.33 -7.96
N ASN A 18 4.76 -10.37 -7.18
CA ASN A 18 5.73 -11.12 -6.38
C ASN A 18 6.66 -10.22 -5.53
N PRO A 19 6.11 -9.47 -4.56
CA PRO A 19 6.86 -8.45 -3.81
C PRO A 19 8.04 -9.02 -3.03
N CYS A 20 8.00 -10.32 -2.68
CA CYS A 20 9.06 -11.03 -1.97
C CYS A 20 10.21 -11.51 -2.87
N GLY A 21 10.04 -11.51 -4.19
CA GLY A 21 11.08 -11.91 -5.16
C GLY A 21 11.38 -13.41 -5.23
N GLY A 22 10.51 -14.27 -4.71
CA GLY A 22 10.71 -15.73 -4.69
C GLY A 22 9.76 -16.48 -5.61
N THR A 23 10.28 -17.36 -6.47
CA THR A 23 9.49 -18.47 -7.03
C THR A 23 9.26 -19.48 -5.92
N ARG A 24 8.10 -19.48 -5.26
CA ARG A 24 7.69 -20.62 -4.42
C ARG A 24 7.39 -21.77 -5.37
N ASN A 25 8.44 -22.49 -5.76
CA ASN A 25 8.31 -23.76 -6.47
C ASN A 25 7.72 -24.75 -5.46
N PRO A 26 6.51 -25.30 -5.68
CA PRO A 26 5.85 -26.18 -4.72
C PRO A 26 6.65 -27.47 -4.43
N ASP A 27 7.69 -27.75 -5.21
CA ASP A 27 8.61 -28.88 -5.05
C ASP A 27 9.93 -28.54 -4.32
N TYR A 28 10.13 -27.31 -3.82
CA TYR A 28 11.36 -26.91 -3.15
C TYR A 28 11.19 -26.87 -1.62
N ASP A 29 11.61 -27.96 -0.98
CA ASP A 29 11.84 -28.10 0.45
C ASP A 29 13.06 -27.25 0.86
N SER A 30 12.89 -25.94 1.01
CA SER A 30 13.93 -25.08 1.57
C SER A 30 13.76 -25.02 3.09
N THR A 31 14.37 -26.01 3.75
CA THR A 31 14.77 -25.90 5.15
C THR A 31 15.63 -24.63 5.34
N GLU A 32 15.27 -23.76 6.28
CA GLU A 32 16.05 -22.57 6.74
C GLU A 32 15.75 -21.18 6.14
N GLN A 33 14.47 -20.84 5.93
CA GLN A 33 14.04 -19.46 6.27
C GLN A 33 13.01 -19.56 7.39
N SER A 34 13.26 -18.87 8.50
CA SER A 34 12.36 -18.79 9.65
C SER A 34 11.13 -17.97 9.24
N TYR A 35 10.26 -18.57 8.43
CA TYR A 35 9.00 -17.96 8.05
C TYR A 35 8.05 -18.01 9.26
N HIS A 36 7.42 -16.87 9.55
CA HIS A 36 6.34 -16.81 10.52
C HIS A 36 5.17 -17.66 10.01
N ASP A 37 4.85 -18.77 10.69
CA ASP A 37 3.70 -19.59 10.34
C ASP A 37 2.41 -18.93 10.84
N TYR A 38 1.70 -18.26 9.93
CA TYR A 38 0.42 -17.59 10.22
C TYR A 38 -0.72 -18.55 10.62
N ASN A 39 -0.50 -19.87 10.60
CA ASN A 39 -1.42 -20.87 11.12
C ASN A 39 -0.97 -21.53 12.43
N ASP A 40 0.24 -21.25 12.93
CA ASP A 40 0.70 -21.89 14.17
C ASP A 40 -0.12 -21.37 15.36
N PRO A 41 -0.94 -22.23 16.01
CA PRO A 41 -1.78 -21.81 17.13
C PRO A 41 -0.98 -21.37 18.37
N LYS A 42 0.35 -21.58 18.38
CA LYS A 42 1.24 -21.10 19.45
C LYS A 42 1.66 -19.64 19.26
N ILE A 43 1.50 -19.07 18.07
CA ILE A 43 1.81 -17.67 17.82
C ILE A 43 0.62 -16.82 18.29
N LEU A 44 0.84 -16.06 19.36
CA LEU A 44 -0.21 -15.23 19.98
C LEU A 44 -0.63 -14.05 19.08
N ASP A 45 0.32 -13.46 18.35
CA ASP A 45 0.12 -12.29 17.49
C ASP A 45 0.61 -12.55 16.05
N PRO A 46 -0.06 -13.44 15.29
CA PRO A 46 0.43 -13.89 13.99
C PRO A 46 0.64 -12.76 12.98
N PHE A 47 -0.12 -11.66 13.07
CA PHE A 47 -0.01 -10.52 12.16
C PHE A 47 0.88 -9.39 12.68
N ASN A 48 1.59 -9.59 13.80
CA ASN A 48 2.52 -8.58 14.31
C ASN A 48 3.58 -8.11 13.28
N PRO A 49 4.16 -8.97 12.41
CA PRO A 49 5.08 -8.51 11.37
C PRO A 49 4.46 -7.45 10.44
N ILE A 50 3.21 -7.66 9.99
CA ILE A 50 2.47 -6.70 9.17
C ILE A 50 2.28 -5.39 9.92
N VAL A 51 1.82 -5.45 11.18
CA VAL A 51 1.60 -4.28 12.04
C VAL A 51 2.89 -3.47 12.21
N VAL A 52 4.02 -4.12 12.46
CA VAL A 52 5.34 -3.48 12.62
C VAL A 52 5.76 -2.77 11.33
N LEU A 53 5.61 -3.44 10.17
CA LEU A 53 5.95 -2.83 8.89
C LEU A 53 5.06 -1.64 8.54
N CYS A 54 3.75 -1.72 8.82
CA CYS A 54 2.85 -0.57 8.67
C CYS A 54 3.26 0.59 9.57
N ASN A 55 3.63 0.33 10.82
CA ASN A 55 4.11 1.37 11.75
C ASN A 55 5.41 2.03 11.28
N ASN A 56 6.37 1.26 10.76
CA ASN A 56 7.60 1.80 10.18
C ASN A 56 7.30 2.69 8.97
N SER A 57 6.44 2.20 8.07
CA SER A 57 6.00 2.90 6.86
C SER A 57 5.29 4.22 7.19
N LEU A 58 4.38 4.21 8.18
CA LEU A 58 3.68 5.40 8.68
C LEU A 58 4.62 6.38 9.37
N THR A 59 5.61 5.88 10.13
CA THR A 59 6.60 6.75 10.79
C THR A 59 7.42 7.51 9.75
N HIS A 60 7.92 6.81 8.73
CA HIS A 60 8.59 7.45 7.60
C HIS A 60 7.68 8.48 6.91
N ALA A 61 6.44 8.10 6.58
CA ALA A 61 5.50 9.01 5.92
C ALA A 61 5.22 10.27 6.76
N LYS A 62 5.07 10.13 8.09
CA LYS A 62 4.84 11.26 9.00
C LYS A 62 6.02 12.23 9.08
N LEU A 63 7.25 11.71 9.07
CA LEU A 63 8.46 12.55 9.08
C LEU A 63 8.59 13.37 7.79
N PHE A 64 8.10 12.83 6.68
CA PHE A 64 8.19 13.44 5.35
C PHE A 64 7.01 14.37 5.01
N ARG A 65 5.78 14.00 5.39
CA ARG A 65 4.55 14.62 4.86
C ARG A 65 4.45 16.12 5.11
N ASP A 66 4.89 16.60 6.27
CA ASP A 66 4.73 18.00 6.65
C ASP A 66 5.63 18.87 5.77
N GLN A 67 6.87 18.42 5.51
CA GLN A 67 7.80 19.08 4.61
C GLN A 67 7.31 19.03 3.16
N TYR A 68 6.78 17.89 2.72
CA TYR A 68 6.21 17.72 1.38
C TYR A 68 5.08 18.71 1.13
N VAL A 69 4.10 18.75 2.02
CA VAL A 69 2.94 19.64 1.88
C VAL A 69 3.37 21.10 1.94
N LYS A 70 4.27 21.46 2.87
CA LYS A 70 4.75 22.83 3.02
C LYS A 70 5.45 23.34 1.78
N LYS A 71 6.34 22.53 1.18
CA LYS A 71 7.05 22.93 -0.04
C LYS A 71 6.19 22.89 -1.30
N THR A 72 5.25 21.95 -1.39
CA THR A 72 4.48 21.72 -2.62
C THR A 72 3.30 22.65 -2.74
N PHE A 73 2.63 22.95 -1.62
CA PHE A 73 1.37 23.70 -1.56
C PHE A 73 1.43 24.97 -0.70
N GLU A 74 2.58 25.27 -0.10
CA GLU A 74 2.77 26.43 0.80
C GLU A 74 1.84 26.43 2.03
N GLN A 75 1.38 25.25 2.42
CA GLN A 75 0.40 25.06 3.50
C GLN A 75 0.91 24.13 4.58
N ASP A 76 0.26 24.14 5.73
CA ASP A 76 0.52 23.18 6.80
C ASP A 76 -0.32 21.92 6.55
N PHE A 77 0.20 20.76 6.93
CA PHE A 77 -0.43 19.46 6.65
C PHE A 77 -1.90 19.39 7.09
N ALA A 78 -2.22 19.87 8.30
CA ALA A 78 -3.60 19.86 8.81
C ALA A 78 -4.57 20.66 7.93
N LYS A 79 -4.15 21.85 7.46
CA LYS A 79 -4.97 22.70 6.58
C LYS A 79 -5.16 22.07 5.20
N GLN A 80 -4.10 21.46 4.67
CA GLN A 80 -4.19 20.71 3.42
C GLN A 80 -5.15 19.53 3.57
N LEU A 81 -5.07 18.76 4.66
CA LEU A 81 -5.99 17.64 4.87
C LEU A 81 -7.45 18.10 5.01
N GLU A 82 -7.70 19.18 5.74
CA GLU A 82 -9.03 19.77 5.90
C GLU A 82 -9.60 20.25 4.55
N MET A 83 -8.83 21.06 3.82
CA MET A 83 -9.25 21.59 2.51
C MET A 83 -9.64 20.49 1.54
N TRP A 84 -8.90 19.38 1.53
CA TRP A 84 -9.11 18.29 0.59
C TRP A 84 -10.15 17.27 1.06
N SER A 85 -10.48 17.26 2.35
CA SER A 85 -11.65 16.53 2.87
C SER A 85 -12.95 17.15 2.34
N PHE A 86 -13.00 18.48 2.18
CA PHE A 86 -14.16 19.17 1.60
C PHE A 86 -14.28 19.04 0.08
N GLN A 87 -13.16 18.83 -0.63
CA GLN A 87 -13.15 18.78 -2.10
C GLN A 87 -13.46 17.40 -2.68
N SER A 88 -13.59 16.36 -1.83
CA SER A 88 -13.90 14.98 -2.24
C SER A 88 -13.05 14.47 -3.41
N VAL A 89 -11.78 14.92 -3.50
CA VAL A 89 -10.92 14.48 -4.60
C VAL A 89 -10.45 13.06 -4.28
N HIS A 90 -11.00 12.13 -5.05
CA HIS A 90 -10.68 10.71 -5.07
C HIS A 90 -10.55 10.26 -6.53
N TYR A 91 -9.72 9.26 -6.77
CA TYR A 91 -9.60 8.64 -8.08
C TYR A 91 -10.22 7.26 -8.03
N ASP A 92 -11.14 6.95 -8.95
CA ASP A 92 -11.94 5.72 -8.94
C ASP A 92 -11.11 4.42 -8.94
N TRP A 93 -9.84 4.47 -9.36
CA TRP A 93 -8.93 3.33 -9.36
C TRP A 93 -8.21 3.11 -8.02
N LEU A 94 -8.26 4.07 -7.10
CA LEU A 94 -7.80 3.92 -5.72
C LEU A 94 -8.86 3.21 -4.86
N PRO A 95 -8.52 2.70 -3.66
CA PRO A 95 -9.51 2.10 -2.77
C PRO A 95 -10.61 3.11 -2.41
N SER A 96 -11.86 2.77 -2.73
CA SER A 96 -13.03 3.63 -2.47
C SER A 96 -13.42 3.64 -0.99
N GLU A 97 -14.35 4.53 -0.60
CA GLU A 97 -14.91 4.55 0.76
C GLU A 97 -15.67 3.26 1.10
N GLU A 98 -16.22 2.54 0.11
CA GLU A 98 -16.84 1.23 0.35
C GLU A 98 -15.79 0.16 0.66
N GLN A 99 -14.62 0.25 0.04
CA GLN A 99 -13.50 -0.66 0.21
C GLN A 99 -12.72 -0.36 1.50
N LEU A 100 -12.55 0.92 1.82
CA LEU A 100 -11.79 1.44 2.95
C LEU A 100 -12.64 2.55 3.62
N PRO A 101 -13.55 2.20 4.54
CA PRO A 101 -14.54 3.12 5.11
C PRO A 101 -13.96 3.97 6.25
N LYS A 102 -12.85 4.66 6.00
CA LYS A 102 -12.26 5.64 6.90
C LYS A 102 -11.48 6.71 6.16
N SER A 103 -11.31 7.85 6.83
CA SER A 103 -10.43 8.93 6.39
C SER A 103 -9.09 8.90 7.12
N LEU A 104 -8.07 9.51 6.53
CA LEU A 104 -6.75 9.62 7.12
C LEU A 104 -6.81 10.28 8.51
N GLY A 105 -6.22 9.62 9.51
CA GLY A 105 -6.19 10.08 10.90
C GLY A 105 -7.47 9.82 11.70
N GLN A 106 -8.52 9.26 11.09
CA GLN A 106 -9.71 8.78 11.81
C GLN A 106 -9.56 7.29 12.11
N PRO A 107 -10.04 6.79 13.26
CA PRO A 107 -10.03 5.36 13.55
C PRO A 107 -11.02 4.61 12.65
N THR A 108 -10.69 3.36 12.29
CA THR A 108 -11.65 2.41 11.72
C THR A 108 -12.75 2.13 12.73
N SER A 109 -14.02 2.12 12.29
CA SER A 109 -15.14 1.90 13.21
C SER A 109 -15.12 0.47 13.80
N PRO A 110 -15.47 0.28 15.09
CA PRO A 110 -15.57 -1.05 15.69
C PRO A 110 -16.55 -1.96 14.94
N GLU A 111 -17.67 -1.43 14.45
CA GLU A 111 -18.68 -2.18 13.72
C GLU A 111 -18.12 -2.74 12.40
N HIS A 112 -17.30 -1.95 11.70
CA HIS A 112 -16.61 -2.43 10.50
C HIS A 112 -15.63 -3.53 10.87
N LEU A 113 -14.75 -3.29 11.85
CA LEU A 113 -13.75 -4.28 12.30
C LEU A 113 -14.38 -5.62 12.70
N ASP A 114 -15.49 -5.59 13.44
CA ASP A 114 -16.22 -6.79 13.87
C ASP A 114 -16.81 -7.59 12.71
N SER A 115 -17.14 -6.93 11.60
CA SER A 115 -17.73 -7.55 10.40
C SER A 115 -16.69 -8.27 9.51
N LEU A 116 -15.41 -7.96 9.68
CA LEU A 116 -14.34 -8.45 8.82
C LEU A 116 -14.06 -9.95 9.02
N LYS A 117 -13.65 -10.58 7.93
CA LYS A 117 -13.12 -11.95 7.91
C LYS A 117 -11.67 -11.94 7.47
N ILE A 118 -10.80 -12.62 8.21
CA ILE A 118 -9.35 -12.52 8.03
C ILE A 118 -8.89 -12.89 6.61
N ASN A 119 -9.46 -13.92 6.01
CA ASN A 119 -9.06 -14.36 4.67
C ASN A 119 -9.45 -13.33 3.59
N ASP A 120 -10.64 -12.72 3.72
CA ASP A 120 -11.10 -11.66 2.81
C ASP A 120 -10.23 -10.41 2.99
N VAL A 121 -9.96 -10.02 4.25
CA VAL A 121 -9.09 -8.90 4.59
C VAL A 121 -7.70 -9.04 4.00
N LEU A 122 -7.09 -10.24 4.06
CA LEU A 122 -5.77 -10.48 3.48
C LEU A 122 -5.77 -10.19 1.98
N LEU A 123 -6.79 -10.67 1.26
CA LEU A 123 -6.92 -10.42 -0.19
C LEU A 123 -7.23 -8.96 -0.50
N ASP A 124 -8.17 -8.36 0.23
CA ASP A 124 -8.62 -6.99 0.01
C ASP A 124 -7.49 -5.99 0.29
N THR A 125 -6.83 -6.12 1.44
CA THR A 125 -5.70 -5.24 1.79
C THR A 125 -4.51 -5.42 0.86
N TYR A 126 -4.26 -6.64 0.37
CA TYR A 126 -3.24 -6.87 -0.66
C TYR A 126 -3.58 -6.07 -1.93
N GLU A 127 -4.79 -6.22 -2.46
CA GLU A 127 -5.26 -5.49 -3.65
C GLU A 127 -5.19 -3.96 -3.45
N TYR A 128 -5.62 -3.46 -2.28
CA TYR A 128 -5.59 -2.02 -1.98
C TYR A 128 -4.16 -1.47 -2.01
N LEU A 129 -3.22 -2.18 -1.39
CA LEU A 129 -1.82 -1.78 -1.38
C LEU A 129 -1.17 -1.90 -2.77
N GLN A 130 -1.60 -2.85 -3.62
CA GLN A 130 -1.15 -2.91 -5.01
C GLN A 130 -1.63 -1.69 -5.81
N LYS A 131 -2.89 -1.26 -5.63
CA LYS A 131 -3.40 -0.01 -6.24
C LYS A 131 -2.54 1.19 -5.83
N ILE A 132 -2.21 1.28 -4.54
CA ILE A 132 -1.31 2.34 -4.04
C ILE A 132 0.10 2.23 -4.64
N ALA A 133 0.62 1.01 -4.83
CA ALA A 133 1.94 0.78 -5.40
C ALA A 133 2.02 1.26 -6.86
N VAL A 134 0.96 1.03 -7.67
CA VAL A 134 0.85 1.61 -9.03
C VAL A 134 0.96 3.14 -8.97
N GLY A 135 0.26 3.77 -8.03
CA GLY A 135 0.30 5.21 -7.84
C GLY A 135 1.70 5.72 -7.48
N LEU A 136 2.33 5.13 -6.46
CA LEU A 136 3.66 5.55 -6.00
C LEU A 136 4.74 5.33 -7.06
N GLU A 137 4.68 4.25 -7.83
CA GLU A 137 5.59 4.00 -8.95
C GLU A 137 5.50 5.12 -9.99
N GLN A 138 4.28 5.57 -10.31
CA GLN A 138 4.11 6.70 -11.20
C GLN A 138 4.66 8.01 -10.61
N VAL A 139 4.50 8.26 -9.31
CA VAL A 139 5.10 9.43 -8.64
C VAL A 139 6.63 9.39 -8.76
N VAL A 140 7.26 8.27 -8.43
CA VAL A 140 8.71 8.10 -8.51
C VAL A 140 9.22 8.22 -9.95
N TRP A 141 8.49 7.67 -10.91
CA TRP A 141 8.81 7.81 -12.32
C TRP A 141 8.81 9.27 -12.76
N ASP A 142 7.76 10.02 -12.41
CA ASP A 142 7.63 11.44 -12.75
C ASP A 142 8.72 12.30 -12.08
N LEU A 143 9.08 12.00 -10.83
CA LEU A 143 10.16 12.69 -10.14
C LEU A 143 11.53 12.40 -10.76
N ASN A 144 11.80 11.15 -11.16
CA ASN A 144 13.02 10.77 -11.89
C ASN A 144 13.11 11.52 -13.23
N LYS A 145 12.02 11.55 -14.00
CA LYS A 145 11.99 12.18 -15.33
C LYS A 145 12.17 13.69 -15.26
N ASN A 146 11.60 14.34 -14.25
CA ASN A 146 11.57 15.80 -14.15
C ASN A 146 12.62 16.39 -13.18
N GLY A 147 13.43 15.56 -12.53
CA GLY A 147 14.40 16.02 -11.52
C GLY A 147 13.74 16.62 -10.29
N GLY A 148 12.63 16.04 -9.84
CA GLY A 148 11.81 16.58 -8.76
C GLY A 148 12.44 16.41 -7.36
N GLU A 149 12.10 17.31 -6.45
CA GLU A 149 12.45 17.16 -5.03
C GLU A 149 11.78 15.91 -4.42
N PHE A 150 12.31 15.42 -3.29
CA PHE A 150 11.73 14.31 -2.51
C PHE A 150 11.72 12.94 -3.17
N ILE A 151 12.44 12.76 -4.27
CA ILE A 151 12.51 11.47 -4.97
C ILE A 151 12.89 10.32 -4.05
N GLN A 152 13.89 10.52 -3.19
CA GLN A 152 14.32 9.50 -2.23
C GLN A 152 13.20 9.14 -1.24
N ASN A 153 12.44 10.12 -0.77
CA ASN A 153 11.32 9.87 0.15
C ASN A 153 10.22 9.02 -0.51
N PHE A 154 9.93 9.26 -1.79
CA PHE A 154 8.94 8.44 -2.50
C PHE A 154 9.48 7.03 -2.84
N GLN A 155 10.77 6.90 -3.18
CA GLN A 155 11.42 5.59 -3.36
C GLN A 155 11.47 4.78 -2.06
N ASP A 156 11.71 5.45 -0.94
CA ASP A 156 11.67 4.84 0.38
C ASP A 156 10.22 4.39 0.69
N ALA A 157 9.22 5.21 0.37
CA ALA A 157 7.80 4.85 0.53
C ALA A 157 7.41 3.62 -0.30
N GLU A 158 7.86 3.52 -1.57
CA GLU A 158 7.68 2.30 -2.38
C GLU A 158 8.34 1.08 -1.74
N SER A 159 9.55 1.24 -1.22
CA SER A 159 10.31 0.16 -0.57
C SER A 159 9.63 -0.33 0.71
N PHE A 160 9.12 0.59 1.52
CA PHE A 160 8.35 0.29 2.73
C PHE A 160 7.03 -0.42 2.38
N LEU A 161 6.29 0.09 1.38
CA LEU A 161 5.07 -0.53 0.89
C LEU A 161 5.31 -1.95 0.39
N ARG A 162 6.40 -2.18 -0.35
CA ARG A 162 6.79 -3.51 -0.82
C ARG A 162 7.01 -4.48 0.34
N GLY A 163 7.59 -4.02 1.44
CA GLY A 163 7.73 -4.83 2.66
C GLY A 163 6.37 -5.29 3.21
N VAL A 164 5.42 -4.37 3.35
CA VAL A 164 4.05 -4.68 3.83
C VAL A 164 3.35 -5.66 2.88
N LEU A 165 3.42 -5.42 1.57
CA LEU A 165 2.88 -6.32 0.54
C LEU A 165 3.48 -7.72 0.63
N CYS A 166 4.78 -7.84 0.89
CA CYS A 166 5.43 -9.14 1.04
C CYS A 166 4.89 -9.92 2.24
N GLU A 167 4.77 -9.30 3.42
CA GLU A 167 4.22 -10.00 4.59
C GLU A 167 2.77 -10.43 4.40
N ILE A 168 1.93 -9.59 3.78
CA ILE A 168 0.54 -9.97 3.47
C ILE A 168 0.53 -11.13 2.47
N HIS A 169 1.37 -11.10 1.43
CA HIS A 169 1.49 -12.19 0.46
C HIS A 169 1.94 -13.51 1.12
N MET A 170 2.87 -13.45 2.08
CA MET A 170 3.26 -14.62 2.87
C MET A 170 2.11 -15.16 3.71
N ALA A 171 1.34 -14.29 4.37
CA ALA A 171 0.16 -14.69 5.13
C ALA A 171 -0.93 -15.33 4.25
N ILE A 172 -1.16 -14.81 3.04
CA ILE A 172 -2.07 -15.41 2.04
C ILE A 172 -1.61 -16.83 1.71
N PHE A 173 -0.33 -17.01 1.40
CA PHE A 173 0.21 -18.31 1.05
C PHE A 173 0.15 -19.30 2.20
N ASP A 174 0.60 -18.90 3.40
CA ASP A 174 0.69 -19.82 4.54
C ASP A 174 -0.72 -20.29 4.92
N ARG A 175 -1.72 -19.40 4.88
CA ARG A 175 -3.15 -19.74 5.07
C ARG A 175 -3.79 -20.44 3.88
N ARG A 176 -3.03 -20.75 2.81
CA ARG A 176 -3.47 -21.44 1.60
C ARG A 176 -4.65 -20.78 0.90
N ILE A 177 -4.70 -19.45 0.95
CA ILE A 177 -5.73 -18.66 0.29
C ILE A 177 -5.36 -18.52 -1.19
N THR A 178 -6.31 -18.73 -2.09
CA THR A 178 -6.09 -18.49 -3.52
C THR A 178 -6.03 -16.98 -3.79
N GLN A 179 -4.88 -16.50 -4.25
CA GLN A 179 -4.67 -15.09 -4.57
C GLN A 179 -5.54 -14.66 -5.77
N ARG A 180 -6.05 -13.43 -5.72
CA ARG A 180 -6.71 -12.77 -6.88
C ARG A 180 -5.65 -12.38 -7.91
N PRO A 181 -6.03 -12.14 -9.18
CA PRO A 181 -5.11 -11.58 -10.16
C PRO A 181 -4.48 -10.28 -9.64
N ASP A 182 -3.17 -10.14 -9.84
CA ASP A 182 -2.47 -8.92 -9.44
C ASP A 182 -3.00 -7.70 -10.19
N VAL A 183 -3.08 -6.59 -9.47
CA VAL A 183 -3.40 -5.30 -10.07
C VAL A 183 -2.35 -4.93 -11.12
N THR A 184 -2.79 -4.52 -12.30
CA THR A 184 -1.92 -4.09 -13.39
C THR A 184 -1.87 -2.57 -13.48
N ARG A 185 -0.83 -2.02 -14.12
CA ARG A 185 -0.63 -0.56 -14.16
C ARG A 185 -1.79 0.19 -14.81
N ASP A 186 -2.47 -0.43 -15.78
CA ASP A 186 -3.56 0.17 -16.57
C ASP A 186 -4.77 0.59 -15.75
N ILE A 187 -4.86 0.24 -14.46
CA ILE A 187 -5.85 0.86 -13.55
C ILE A 187 -5.68 2.39 -13.50
N MET A 188 -4.46 2.90 -13.69
CA MET A 188 -4.21 4.32 -13.92
C MET A 188 -4.09 4.56 -15.43
N SER A 189 -5.06 5.28 -15.99
CA SER A 189 -5.10 5.62 -17.42
C SER A 189 -3.91 6.48 -17.85
N LEU A 190 -3.60 6.47 -19.15
CA LEU A 190 -2.53 7.28 -19.72
C LEU A 190 -2.75 8.78 -19.48
N ASP A 191 -3.99 9.27 -19.59
CA ASP A 191 -4.33 10.67 -19.34
C ASP A 191 -4.02 11.11 -17.90
N MET A 192 -4.13 10.19 -16.93
CA MET A 192 -3.77 10.41 -15.53
C MET A 192 -2.25 10.35 -15.28
N ARG A 193 -1.50 9.73 -16.18
CA ARG A 193 -0.02 9.68 -16.13
C ARG A 193 0.59 10.91 -16.78
N GLU A 194 0.00 11.38 -17.88
CA GLU A 194 0.50 12.49 -18.71
C GLU A 194 -0.10 13.86 -18.32
N LEU A 195 -0.16 14.14 -17.01
CA LEU A 195 -0.73 15.38 -16.50
C LEU A 195 0.25 16.56 -16.58
N SER A 196 -0.26 17.79 -16.55
CA SER A 196 0.59 18.99 -16.37
C SER A 196 1.19 19.05 -14.96
N THR A 197 2.27 19.82 -14.75
CA THR A 197 2.98 19.90 -13.47
C THR A 197 2.06 20.18 -12.27
N THR A 198 1.11 21.11 -12.41
CA THR A 198 0.16 21.43 -11.35
C THR A 198 -0.74 20.24 -11.02
N HIS A 199 -1.32 19.60 -12.04
CA HIS A 199 -2.20 18.44 -11.84
C HIS A 199 -1.44 17.22 -11.31
N ARG A 200 -0.17 17.02 -11.71
CA ARG A 200 0.70 15.97 -11.15
C ARG A 200 0.89 16.16 -9.65
N LYS A 201 1.23 17.37 -9.19
CA LYS A 201 1.38 17.66 -7.74
C LYS A 201 0.12 17.28 -6.95
N LEU A 202 -1.08 17.56 -7.49
CA LEU A 202 -2.35 17.19 -6.86
C LEU A 202 -2.54 15.67 -6.83
N ARG A 203 -2.29 14.99 -7.96
CA ARG A 203 -2.37 13.53 -8.06
C ARG A 203 -1.42 12.85 -7.06
N ASP A 204 -0.18 13.30 -7.02
CA ASP A 204 0.86 12.75 -6.15
C ASP A 204 0.48 12.93 -4.67
N TRP A 205 -0.13 14.07 -4.32
CA TRP A 205 -0.68 14.30 -3.00
C TRP A 205 -1.83 13.35 -2.67
N VAL A 206 -2.80 13.15 -3.57
CA VAL A 206 -3.92 12.22 -3.36
C VAL A 206 -3.41 10.80 -3.16
N ILE A 207 -2.47 10.34 -3.98
CA ILE A 207 -1.82 9.03 -3.85
C ILE A 207 -1.12 8.90 -2.50
N PHE A 208 -0.36 9.92 -2.09
CA PHE A 208 0.39 9.89 -0.83
C PHE A 208 -0.53 9.95 0.41
N ARG A 209 -1.63 10.71 0.33
CA ARG A 209 -2.69 10.72 1.35
C ARG A 209 -3.32 9.34 1.49
N ASP A 210 -3.69 8.71 0.39
CA ASP A 210 -4.37 7.42 0.39
C ASP A 210 -3.42 6.28 0.79
N TYR A 211 -2.12 6.39 0.47
CA TYR A 211 -1.07 5.53 1.00
C TYR A 211 -1.04 5.53 2.53
N MET A 212 -1.01 6.72 3.15
CA MET A 212 -1.04 6.84 4.61
C MET A 212 -2.36 6.29 5.18
N ASN A 213 -3.49 6.59 4.53
CA ASN A 213 -4.80 6.13 4.99
C ASN A 213 -4.92 4.60 4.97
N CYS A 214 -4.45 3.98 3.88
CA CYS A 214 -4.43 2.54 3.69
C CYS A 214 -3.50 1.85 4.69
N LEU A 215 -2.32 2.41 4.98
CA LEU A 215 -1.44 1.86 6.00
C LEU A 215 -2.04 1.93 7.41
N GLU A 216 -2.72 3.02 7.76
CA GLU A 216 -3.45 3.12 9.03
C GLU A 216 -4.55 2.05 9.12
N TYR A 217 -5.33 1.88 8.05
CA TYR A 217 -6.39 0.87 7.96
C TYR A 217 -5.83 -0.55 8.14
N VAL A 218 -4.81 -0.91 7.35
CA VAL A 218 -4.14 -2.22 7.40
C VAL A 218 -3.64 -2.50 8.81
N ARG A 219 -2.93 -1.54 9.42
CA ARG A 219 -2.44 -1.67 10.80
C ARG A 219 -3.59 -1.93 11.78
N GLU A 220 -4.64 -1.11 11.75
CA GLU A 220 -5.77 -1.21 12.68
C GLU A 220 -6.51 -2.54 12.56
N VAL A 221 -6.72 -3.02 11.34
CA VAL A 221 -7.37 -4.31 11.08
C VAL A 221 -6.54 -5.48 11.59
N PHE A 222 -5.24 -5.52 11.29
CA PHE A 222 -4.39 -6.63 11.75
C PHE A 222 -4.11 -6.57 13.26
N GLU A 223 -4.04 -5.38 13.86
CA GLU A 223 -4.04 -5.22 15.32
C GLU A 223 -5.33 -5.75 15.96
N TYR A 224 -6.49 -5.51 15.33
CA TYR A 224 -7.76 -6.03 15.79
C TYR A 224 -7.76 -7.57 15.77
N PHE A 225 -7.25 -8.20 14.71
CA PHE A 225 -7.17 -9.67 14.64
C PHE A 225 -6.21 -10.28 15.66
N ASN A 226 -5.07 -9.65 15.93
CA ASN A 226 -4.17 -10.08 17.02
C ASN A 226 -4.88 -10.01 18.39
N LYS A 227 -5.66 -8.95 18.65
CA LYS A 227 -6.42 -8.79 19.90
C LYS A 227 -7.65 -9.70 20.00
N ASN A 228 -8.12 -10.25 18.89
CA ASN A 228 -9.31 -11.09 18.82
C ASN A 228 -9.04 -12.45 18.14
N PRO A 229 -8.23 -13.35 18.75
CA PRO A 229 -7.87 -14.64 18.14
C PRO A 229 -9.06 -15.53 17.76
N SER A 230 -10.22 -15.37 18.43
CA SER A 230 -11.45 -16.09 18.10
C SER A 230 -11.97 -15.79 16.69
N LYS A 231 -11.57 -14.67 16.08
CA LYS A 231 -11.92 -14.26 14.72
C LYS A 231 -10.99 -14.86 13.65
N LEU A 232 -9.95 -15.60 14.05
CA LEU A 232 -8.99 -16.22 13.14
C LEU A 232 -9.45 -17.56 12.55
N GLY A 233 -10.62 -18.04 13.01
CA GLY A 233 -11.18 -19.36 12.74
C GLY A 233 -11.14 -19.80 11.27
N SER A 234 -10.95 -21.11 11.10
CA SER A 234 -10.74 -21.83 9.85
C SER A 234 -11.90 -21.61 8.88
N SER A 235 -11.59 -21.18 7.65
CA SER A 235 -12.42 -21.49 6.49
C SER A 235 -12.21 -22.95 6.09
#